data_AF-A0A960R5S0-F1
#
_entry.id   AF-A0A960R5S0-F1
#
_cell.length_a   1.000
_cell.length_b   1.000
_cell.length_c   1.000
_cell.angle_alpha   90.00
_cell.angle_beta   90.00
_cell.angle_gamma   90.00
#
_symmetry.space_group_name_H-M   'P 1'
#
loop_
_entity.id
_entity.type
_entity.pdbx_description
1 polymer ?
#
loop_
_entity_poly.entity_id
_entity_poly.type
_entity_poly.pdbx_seq_one_letter_code
_entity_poly.pdbx_strand_id
1 'polypeptide(L)' 'TDDTGARAVDGKVHFRDLHATILHLMGLRPNELTYHYAGRDHRLTGPEGGQVVSGIIA' A
#
# COMPACT_ATOMS: atom_id res chain seq x y z
N THR A 1 -3.72 -8.60 -18.96
CA THR A 1 -2.45 -9.28 -18.62
C THR A 1 -1.59 -9.31 -19.88
N ASP A 2 -0.27 -9.49 -19.79
CA ASP A 2 0.59 -9.61 -20.98
C ASP A 2 0.26 -10.87 -21.78
N ASP A 3 0.79 -10.99 -23.00
CA ASP A 3 0.46 -12.06 -23.95
C ASP A 3 0.75 -13.47 -23.41
N THR A 4 1.61 -13.59 -22.39
CA THR A 4 1.96 -14.85 -21.72
C THR A 4 1.25 -15.05 -20.38
N GLY A 5 0.49 -14.07 -19.90
CA GLY A 5 -0.18 -14.12 -18.61
C GLY A 5 0.73 -13.91 -17.39
N ALA A 6 2.01 -13.62 -17.58
CA ALA A 6 3.02 -13.51 -16.52
C ALA A 6 2.97 -12.18 -15.76
N ARG A 7 2.46 -11.10 -16.37
CA ARG A 7 2.42 -9.76 -15.75
C ARG A 7 1.10 -9.05 -15.97
N ALA A 8 0.66 -8.33 -14.94
CA ALA A 8 -0.38 -7.32 -15.11
C ALA A 8 0.13 -6.24 -16.08
N VAL A 9 -0.66 -5.90 -17.09
CA VAL A 9 -0.35 -4.83 -18.07
C VAL A 9 -1.02 -3.52 -17.70
N ASP A 10 -2.16 -3.59 -17.01
CA ASP A 10 -2.96 -2.45 -16.57
C ASP A 10 -3.37 -2.64 -15.10
N GLY A 11 -3.72 -1.55 -14.42
CA GLY A 11 -4.13 -1.56 -13.01
C GLY A 11 -3.03 -1.97 -12.03
N LYS A 12 -1.76 -1.72 -12.37
CA LYS A 12 -0.63 -2.05 -11.49
C LYS A 12 -0.69 -1.22 -10.22
N VAL A 13 -0.79 -1.90 -9.09
CA VAL A 13 -0.73 -1.29 -7.76
C VAL A 13 0.53 -1.75 -7.06
N HIS A 14 1.26 -0.82 -6.46
CA HIS A 14 2.39 -1.20 -5.60
C HIS A 14 1.86 -1.78 -4.29
N PHE A 15 2.51 -2.80 -3.75
CA PHE A 15 2.03 -3.52 -2.55
C PHE A 15 1.83 -2.59 -1.34
N ARG A 16 2.64 -1.52 -1.29
CA ARG A 16 2.53 -0.43 -0.32
C ARG A 16 1.21 0.33 -0.38
N ASP A 17 0.74 0.63 -1.58
CA ASP A 17 -0.48 1.41 -1.82
C ASP A 17 -1.71 0.53 -1.56
N LEU A 18 -1.59 -0.77 -1.83
CA LEU A 18 -2.56 -1.77 -1.38
C LEU A 18 -2.69 -1.79 0.15
N HIS A 19 -1.58 -1.89 0.89
CA HIS A 19 -1.60 -1.81 2.35
C HIS A 19 -2.18 -0.49 2.86
N ALA A 20 -1.85 0.63 2.22
CA ALA A 20 -2.43 1.92 2.58
C ALA A 20 -3.95 1.94 2.38
N THR A 21 -4.43 1.33 1.30
CA THR A 21 -5.87 1.20 1.02
C THR A 21 -6.57 0.34 2.08
N ILE A 22 -6.00 -0.80 2.47
CA ILE A 22 -6.57 -1.66 3.52
C ILE A 22 -6.68 -0.89 4.85
N LEU A 23 -5.61 -0.22 5.26
CA LEU A 23 -5.60 0.58 6.49
C LEU A 23 -6.63 1.71 6.45
N HIS A 24 -6.77 2.37 5.29
CA HIS A 24 -7.76 3.41 5.08
C HIS A 24 -9.21 2.89 5.20
N LEU A 25 -9.50 1.72 4.63
CA LEU A 25 -10.83 1.07 4.74
C LEU A 25 -11.16 0.66 6.18
N MET A 26 -10.16 0.43 7.01
CA MET A 26 -10.32 0.19 8.45
C MET A 26 -10.52 1.49 9.26
N GLY A 27 -10.59 2.65 8.61
CA GLY A 27 -10.70 3.95 9.27
C GLY A 27 -9.39 4.46 9.89
N LEU A 28 -8.25 3.84 9.55
CA LEU A 28 -6.95 4.24 10.05
C LEU A 28 -6.25 5.19 9.07
N ARG A 29 -5.35 6.02 9.59
CA ARG A 29 -4.50 6.92 8.78
C ARG A 29 -3.21 6.18 8.41
N PRO A 30 -3.06 5.66 7.18
CA PRO A 30 -2.02 4.67 6.87
C PRO A 30 -0.60 5.20 7.00
N ASN A 31 -0.44 6.49 6.74
CA ASN A 31 0.83 7.20 6.78
C ASN A 31 1.24 7.67 8.18
N GLU A 32 0.39 7.49 9.19
CA GLU A 32 0.69 7.90 10.56
C GLU A 32 0.96 6.71 11.49
N LEU A 33 0.82 5.49 10.98
CA LEU A 33 1.08 4.28 11.74
C LEU A 33 2.57 3.93 11.68
N THR A 34 3.28 4.30 12.74
CA THR A 34 4.70 4.02 12.94
C THR A 34 4.93 3.16 14.18
N TYR A 35 5.87 2.24 14.11
CA TYR A 35 6.34 1.44 15.23
C TYR A 35 7.86 1.50 15.34
N HIS A 36 8.39 1.48 16.56
CA HIS A 36 9.82 1.53 16.79
C HIS A 36 10.40 0.12 16.83
N TYR A 37 11.38 -0.16 15.97
CA TYR A 37 12.07 -1.46 15.93
C TYR A 37 13.54 -1.27 15.52
N ALA A 38 14.44 -2.00 16.17
CA ALA A 38 15.88 -1.96 15.89
C ALA A 38 16.48 -0.52 15.85
N GLY A 39 16.01 0.36 16.73
CA GLY A 39 16.50 1.74 16.82
C GLY A 39 15.99 2.68 15.71
N ARG A 40 14.98 2.28 14.94
CA ARG A 40 14.39 3.08 13.86
C ARG A 40 12.87 3.04 13.92
N ASP A 41 12.26 4.13 13.48
CA ASP A 41 10.82 4.19 13.29
C ASP A 41 10.47 3.60 11.92
N HIS A 42 9.65 2.56 11.94
CA HIS A 42 9.16 1.87 10.76
C HIS A 42 7.69 2.22 10.56
N ARG A 43 7.33 2.63 9.34
CA ARG A 43 5.94 2.85 8.95
C ARG A 43 5.34 1.57 8.37
N LEU A 44 4.07 1.30 8.66
CA LEU A 44 3.37 0.12 8.14
C LEU A 44 3.25 0.12 6.61
N THR A 45 3.20 1.30 5.99
CA THR A 45 3.24 1.47 4.54
C THR A 45 4.68 1.68 4.02
N GLY A 46 5.70 1.25 4.74
CA GLY A 46 7.10 1.43 4.33
C GLY A 46 7.60 2.89 4.37
N PRO A 47 8.90 3.11 4.10
CA PRO A 47 9.57 4.39 4.36
C PRO A 47 9.03 5.56 3.53
N GLU A 48 8.63 5.31 2.28
CA GLU A 48 8.10 6.36 1.39
C GLU A 48 6.63 6.73 1.67
N GLY A 49 5.92 5.95 2.51
CA GLY A 49 4.48 6.11 2.67
C GLY A 49 3.68 5.53 1.49
N GLY A 50 2.41 5.20 1.73
CA GLY A 50 1.53 4.66 0.70
C GLY A 50 0.40 5.61 0.30
N GLN A 51 -0.09 5.45 -0.92
CA GLN A 51 -1.25 6.14 -1.44
C GLN A 51 -2.48 5.24 -1.45
N VAL A 52 -3.64 5.79 -1.10
CA VAL A 52 -4.91 5.05 -1.16
C VAL A 52 -5.32 4.93 -2.63
N VAL A 53 -5.55 3.70 -3.08
CA VAL A 53 -5.98 3.40 -4.44
C VAL A 53 -7.49 3.49 -4.51
N SER A 54 -8.00 4.58 -5.08
CA SER A 54 -9.45 4.79 -5.24
C SER A 54 -10.07 3.86 -6.28
N GLY A 55 -9.31 3.40 -7.27
CA GLY A 55 -9.82 2.55 -8.36
C GLY A 55 -10.18 1.11 -7.96
N ILE A 56 -9.93 0.70 -6.72
CA ILE A 56 -10.27 -0.63 -6.19
C ILE A 56 -11.34 -0.60 -5.10
N ILE A 57 -11.79 0.60 -4.72
CA ILE A 57 -12.82 0.81 -3.69
C ILE A 57 -14.16 0.95 -4.41
N ALA A 58 -15.17 0.20 -3.94
CA ALA A 58 -16.52 0.17 -4.51
C ALA A 58 -17.42 1.29 -3.96
#